data_AF-A0A1V5MSJ5-F1
#
_entry.id   AF-A0A1V5MSJ5-F1
#
_cell.length_a   1.000
_cell.length_b   1.000
_cell.length_c   1.000
_cell.angle_alpha   90.00
_cell.angle_beta   90.00
_cell.angle_gamma   90.00
#
_symmetry.space_group_name_H-M   'P 1'
#
loop_
_entity.id
_entity.type
_entity.pdbx_description
1 polymer ?
#
loop_
_entity_poly.entity_id
_entity_poly.type
_entity_poly.pdbx_seq_one_letter_code
_entity_poly.pdbx_strand_id
1 'polypeptide(L)'
;MKLTKKAIKAVAETKLEKAVAKWWADKVEYGDDPELIMEDLLQYGCQSGMVADLIYYSDTMKFYKRHREEINGLLYEMAESIGEGPSGVFGDKWNKEDPLALQALNQNLLAWFGFEETARKLAEKLGVDL
;
A
#
# COMPACT_ATOMS: atom_id res chain seq x y z
N MET A 1 11.82 -1.37 20.51
CA MET A 1 12.52 -2.55 19.95
C MET A 1 13.16 -2.08 18.65
N LYS A 2 14.45 -2.32 18.37
CA LYS A 2 14.98 -1.91 17.05
C LYS A 2 14.33 -2.80 15.97
N LEU A 3 13.52 -2.22 15.09
CA LEU A 3 12.97 -2.93 13.96
C LEU A 3 14.12 -3.44 13.06
N THR A 4 14.09 -4.73 12.76
CA THR A 4 15.09 -5.36 11.89
C THR A 4 14.42 -5.83 10.61
N LYS A 5 15.19 -5.89 9.51
CA LYS A 5 14.73 -6.47 8.24
C LYS A 5 14.12 -7.86 8.41
N LYS A 6 14.70 -8.67 9.31
CA LYS A 6 14.22 -10.02 9.60
C LYS A 6 12.84 -9.99 10.23
N ALA A 7 12.60 -9.08 11.18
CA ALA A 7 11.29 -8.90 11.80
C ALA A 7 10.25 -8.41 10.77
N ILE A 8 10.61 -7.40 9.97
CA ILE A 8 9.74 -6.85 8.90
C ILE A 8 9.32 -7.95 7.91
N LYS A 9 10.26 -8.77 7.44
CA LYS A 9 9.96 -9.86 6.49
C LYS A 9 9.17 -11.00 7.13
N ALA A 10 9.32 -11.24 8.44
CA ALA A 10 8.71 -12.39 9.12
C ALA A 10 7.22 -12.19 9.42
N VAL A 11 6.75 -10.95 9.55
CA VAL A 11 5.34 -10.64 9.85
C VAL A 11 4.44 -10.68 8.60
N ALA A 12 5.04 -10.75 7.41
CA ALA A 12 4.33 -10.77 6.13
C ALA A 12 3.91 -12.19 5.74
N GLU A 13 2.61 -12.41 5.61
CA GLU A 13 1.98 -13.70 5.32
C GLU A 13 1.53 -13.78 3.87
N THR A 14 0.87 -12.73 3.39
CA THR A 14 0.28 -12.69 2.04
C THR A 14 1.29 -12.27 0.96
N LYS A 15 0.93 -12.35 -0.32
CA LYS A 15 1.85 -11.97 -1.41
C LYS A 15 2.05 -10.46 -1.45
N LEU A 16 0.99 -9.68 -1.22
CA LEU A 16 1.01 -8.23 -1.12
C LEU A 16 1.86 -7.79 0.08
N GLU A 17 1.63 -8.36 1.26
CA GLU A 17 2.42 -8.09 2.46
C GLU A 17 3.91 -8.35 2.22
N LYS A 18 4.24 -9.47 1.57
CA LYS A 18 5.64 -9.80 1.24
C LYS A 18 6.27 -8.79 0.29
N ALA A 19 5.52 -8.24 -0.66
CA ALA A 19 6.02 -7.22 -1.57
C ALA A 19 6.33 -5.91 -0.82
N VAL A 20 5.42 -5.47 0.05
CA VAL A 20 5.57 -4.24 0.85
C VAL A 20 6.67 -4.39 1.90
N ALA A 21 6.68 -5.51 2.64
CA ALA A 21 7.72 -5.82 3.62
C ALA A 21 9.11 -5.94 2.99
N LYS A 22 9.21 -6.45 1.76
CA LYS A 22 10.47 -6.45 1.01
C LYS A 22 10.93 -5.02 0.73
N TRP A 23 10.07 -4.16 0.19
CA TRP A 23 10.41 -2.76 -0.07
C TRP A 23 10.88 -2.04 1.21
N TRP A 24 10.14 -2.20 2.33
CA TRP A 24 10.49 -1.57 3.59
C TRP A 24 11.83 -2.08 4.14
N ALA A 25 12.04 -3.40 4.15
CA ALA A 25 13.29 -3.98 4.61
C ALA A 25 14.50 -3.61 3.73
N ASP A 26 14.29 -3.41 2.42
CA ASP A 26 15.33 -2.95 1.52
C ASP A 26 15.68 -1.48 1.81
N LYS A 27 14.72 -0.60 2.13
CA LYS A 27 15.02 0.78 2.58
C LYS A 27 15.85 0.81 3.86
N VAL A 28 15.49 -0.02 4.85
CA VAL A 28 16.28 -0.20 6.09
C VAL A 28 17.70 -0.73 5.80
N GLU A 29 17.92 -1.43 4.68
CA GLU A 29 19.26 -1.86 4.26
C GLU A 29 20.18 -0.72 3.90
N TYR A 30 19.63 0.32 3.30
CA TYR A 30 20.37 1.48 2.86
C TYR A 30 20.64 2.47 3.99
N GLY A 31 20.25 2.13 5.22
CA GLY A 31 20.56 2.89 6.44
C GLY A 31 19.45 3.82 6.92
N ASP A 32 18.30 3.80 6.25
CA ASP A 32 17.13 4.59 6.62
C ASP A 32 16.49 4.04 7.91
N ASP A 33 15.94 4.95 8.72
CA ASP A 33 15.23 4.57 9.94
C ASP A 33 13.88 3.89 9.59
N PRO A 34 13.59 2.69 10.13
CA PRO A 34 12.38 1.94 9.80
C PRO A 34 11.08 2.69 10.10
N GLU A 35 11.04 3.50 11.15
CA GLU A 35 9.85 4.25 11.57
C GLU A 35 9.66 5.47 10.64
N LEU A 36 10.73 6.22 10.39
CA LEU A 36 10.70 7.37 9.46
C LEU A 36 10.27 6.97 8.04
N ILE A 37 10.68 5.79 7.54
CA ILE A 37 10.22 5.30 6.22
C ILE A 37 8.69 5.15 6.18
N MET A 38 8.08 4.67 7.27
CA MET A 38 6.63 4.51 7.36
C MET A 38 5.92 5.85 7.54
N GLU A 39 6.46 6.74 8.38
CA GLU A 39 5.95 8.11 8.54
C GLU A 39 5.91 8.83 7.19
N ASP A 40 7.02 8.82 6.43
CA ASP A 40 7.10 9.42 5.09
C ASP A 40 6.08 8.81 4.12
N LEU A 41 5.93 7.47 4.14
CA LEU A 41 4.98 6.79 3.26
C LEU A 41 3.54 7.15 3.59
N LEU A 42 3.18 7.22 4.86
CA LEU A 42 1.81 7.52 5.26
C LEU A 42 1.48 9.01 5.17
N GLN A 43 2.50 9.88 5.31
CA GLN A 43 2.34 11.33 5.15
C GLN A 43 2.24 11.74 3.67
N TYR A 44 3.09 11.21 2.80
CA TYR A 44 3.22 11.67 1.41
C TYR A 44 2.67 10.69 0.37
N GLY A 45 2.47 9.43 0.75
CA GLY A 45 1.96 8.37 -0.11
C GLY A 45 2.93 7.93 -1.21
N CYS A 46 2.53 6.90 -1.94
CA CYS A 46 3.18 6.44 -3.17
C CYS A 46 3.19 7.54 -4.25
N GLN A 47 2.23 8.47 -4.20
CA GLN A 47 2.15 9.62 -5.09
C GLN A 47 3.41 10.50 -5.06
N SER A 48 4.14 10.52 -3.94
CA SER A 48 5.42 11.25 -3.81
C SER A 48 6.54 10.70 -4.71
N GLY A 49 6.39 9.49 -5.22
CA GLY A 49 7.43 8.77 -5.97
C GLY A 49 8.46 8.05 -5.09
N MET A 50 8.28 8.00 -3.77
CA MET A 50 9.21 7.28 -2.87
C MET A 50 9.24 5.76 -3.10
N VAL A 51 8.17 5.21 -3.69
CA VAL A 51 8.08 3.82 -4.14
C VAL A 51 8.32 3.77 -5.64
N ALA A 52 9.59 3.60 -6.04
CA ALA A 52 10.01 3.66 -7.44
C ALA A 52 9.23 2.72 -8.38
N ASP A 53 8.85 1.53 -7.89
CA ASP A 53 8.10 0.54 -8.65
C ASP A 53 6.61 0.90 -8.87
N LEU A 54 6.13 2.00 -8.27
CA LEU A 54 4.74 2.46 -8.33
C LEU A 54 4.60 3.89 -8.89
N ILE A 55 5.55 4.36 -9.70
CA ILE A 55 5.48 5.69 -10.33
C ILE A 55 4.71 5.64 -11.66
N TYR A 56 5.02 4.67 -12.51
CA TYR A 56 4.46 4.60 -13.86
C TYR A 56 3.19 3.75 -13.88
N TYR A 57 2.17 4.20 -14.63
CA TYR A 57 0.92 3.45 -14.84
C TYR A 57 1.15 2.00 -15.30
N SER A 58 2.16 1.76 -16.14
CA SER A 58 2.50 0.40 -16.57
C SER A 58 2.86 -0.53 -15.41
N ASP A 59 3.47 0.00 -14.35
CA ASP A 59 3.95 -0.78 -13.22
C ASP A 59 2.90 -0.84 -12.11
N THR A 60 2.19 0.26 -11.84
CA THR A 60 1.05 0.24 -10.89
C THR A 60 -0.06 -0.70 -11.35
N MET A 61 -0.41 -0.71 -12.64
CA MET A 61 -1.37 -1.69 -13.17
C MET A 61 -0.87 -3.13 -13.06
N LYS A 62 0.41 -3.40 -13.29
CA LYS A 62 0.98 -4.76 -13.12
C LYS A 62 0.92 -5.18 -11.66
N PHE A 63 1.25 -4.26 -10.74
CA PHE A 63 1.19 -4.49 -9.30
C PHE A 63 -0.24 -4.79 -8.85
N TYR A 64 -1.20 -3.92 -9.22
CA TYR A 64 -2.61 -4.15 -8.92
C TYR A 64 -3.10 -5.49 -9.47
N LYS A 65 -2.81 -5.81 -10.74
CA LYS A 65 -3.23 -7.09 -11.35
C LYS A 65 -2.64 -8.31 -10.62
N ARG A 66 -1.40 -8.21 -10.14
CA ARG A 66 -0.72 -9.29 -9.39
C ARG A 66 -1.31 -9.52 -8.01
N HIS A 67 -1.76 -8.46 -7.35
CA HIS A 67 -2.23 -8.45 -5.96
C HIS A 67 -3.72 -8.16 -5.81
N ARG A 68 -4.48 -8.31 -6.91
CA ARG A 68 -5.86 -7.80 -7.03
C ARG A 68 -6.78 -8.28 -5.91
N GLU A 69 -6.74 -9.58 -5.61
CA GLU A 69 -7.61 -10.16 -4.59
C GLU A 69 -7.33 -9.57 -3.21
N GLU A 70 -6.06 -9.41 -2.86
CA GLU A 70 -5.62 -8.87 -1.57
C GLU A 70 -5.99 -7.38 -1.46
N ILE A 71 -5.71 -6.59 -2.50
CA ILE A 71 -6.03 -5.15 -2.56
C ILE A 71 -7.54 -4.92 -2.51
N ASN A 72 -8.32 -5.71 -3.25
CA ASN A 72 -9.77 -5.59 -3.24
C ASN A 72 -10.37 -6.03 -1.90
N GLY A 73 -9.75 -6.99 -1.22
CA GLY A 73 -10.10 -7.36 0.16
C GLY A 73 -9.91 -6.19 1.12
N LEU A 74 -8.75 -5.51 1.07
CA LEU A 74 -8.50 -4.30 1.86
C LEU A 74 -9.52 -3.19 1.57
N LEU A 75 -9.85 -2.98 0.29
CA LEU A 75 -10.83 -1.98 -0.10
C LEU A 75 -12.21 -2.33 0.44
N TYR A 76 -12.61 -3.60 0.37
CA TYR A 76 -13.89 -4.08 0.89
C TYR A 76 -13.98 -3.86 2.40
N GLU A 77 -12.96 -4.25 3.17
CA GLU A 77 -12.90 -4.03 4.62
C GLU A 77 -13.04 -2.55 4.97
N MET A 78 -12.29 -1.68 4.28
CA MET A 78 -12.33 -0.23 4.53
C MET A 78 -13.70 0.35 4.18
N ALA A 79 -14.21 0.04 2.99
CA ALA A 79 -15.52 0.45 2.50
C ALA A 79 -16.65 0.03 3.45
N GLU A 80 -16.64 -1.23 3.90
CA GLU A 80 -17.60 -1.76 4.87
C GLU A 80 -17.51 -1.01 6.21
N SER A 81 -16.30 -0.74 6.70
CA SER A 81 -16.10 -0.08 8.00
C SER A 81 -16.67 1.35 8.06
N ILE A 82 -16.74 2.04 6.92
CA ILE A 82 -17.28 3.40 6.82
C ILE A 82 -18.69 3.44 6.19
N GLY A 83 -19.22 2.30 5.75
CA GLY A 83 -20.54 2.21 5.11
C GLY A 83 -20.62 2.85 3.71
N GLU A 84 -19.50 2.95 2.99
CA GLU A 84 -19.40 3.62 1.68
C GLU A 84 -18.84 2.69 0.60
N GLY A 85 -18.91 3.12 -0.66
CA GLY A 85 -18.19 2.47 -1.77
C GLY A 85 -16.79 3.08 -2.02
N PRO A 86 -16.11 2.69 -3.12
CA PRO A 86 -14.81 3.26 -3.49
C PRO A 86 -14.81 4.80 -3.59
N SER A 87 -15.91 5.41 -4.02
CA SER A 87 -16.05 6.87 -4.06
C SER A 87 -16.02 7.52 -2.67
N GLY A 88 -16.49 6.84 -1.62
CA GLY A 88 -16.39 7.35 -0.25
C GLY A 88 -14.99 7.16 0.34
N VAL A 89 -14.31 6.07 -0.05
CA VAL A 89 -12.91 5.82 0.34
C VAL A 89 -11.96 6.84 -0.29
N PHE A 90 -12.14 7.13 -1.58
CA PHE A 90 -11.18 7.90 -2.37
C PHE A 90 -11.63 9.31 -2.77
N GLY A 91 -12.90 9.67 -2.54
CA GLY A 91 -13.46 10.96 -2.92
C GLY A 91 -13.32 11.26 -4.41
N ASP A 92 -12.86 12.46 -4.74
CA ASP A 92 -12.70 12.94 -6.12
C ASP A 92 -11.55 12.26 -6.88
N LYS A 93 -10.69 11.50 -6.19
CA LYS A 93 -9.62 10.72 -6.85
C LYS A 93 -10.16 9.50 -7.59
N TRP A 94 -11.35 9.01 -7.21
CA TRP A 94 -11.99 7.87 -7.88
C TRP A 94 -12.68 8.30 -9.17
N ASN A 95 -12.34 7.67 -10.30
CA ASN A 95 -13.11 7.86 -11.52
C ASN A 95 -14.44 7.09 -11.44
N LYS A 96 -15.52 7.84 -11.22
CA LYS A 96 -16.90 7.33 -11.13
C LYS A 96 -17.42 6.76 -12.46
N GLU A 97 -16.81 7.12 -13.59
CA GLU A 97 -17.15 6.54 -14.90
C GLU A 97 -16.54 5.14 -15.10
N ASP A 98 -15.61 4.71 -14.23
CA ASP A 98 -15.01 3.38 -14.21
C ASP A 98 -15.24 2.68 -12.85
N PRO A 99 -16.50 2.42 -12.46
CA PRO A 99 -16.83 1.87 -11.13
C PRO A 99 -16.26 0.46 -10.90
N LEU A 100 -15.86 -0.24 -11.98
CA LEU A 100 -15.29 -1.58 -11.92
C LEU A 100 -13.75 -1.60 -12.00
N ALA A 101 -13.11 -0.43 -11.95
CA ALA A 101 -11.65 -0.27 -12.02
C ALA A 101 -10.99 -1.03 -13.19
N LEU A 102 -11.59 -0.94 -14.37
CA LEU A 102 -11.09 -1.59 -15.59
C LEU A 102 -9.96 -0.79 -16.24
N GLN A 103 -9.88 0.52 -15.97
CA GLN A 103 -8.95 1.46 -16.58
C GLN A 103 -7.79 1.84 -15.66
N ALA A 104 -6.75 2.40 -16.27
CA ALA A 104 -5.47 2.68 -15.62
C ALA A 104 -5.59 3.58 -14.38
N LEU A 105 -6.49 4.58 -14.38
CA LEU A 105 -6.60 5.54 -13.28
C LEU A 105 -6.99 4.85 -11.96
N ASN A 106 -8.10 4.12 -11.96
CA ASN A 106 -8.57 3.43 -10.76
C ASN A 106 -7.65 2.27 -10.39
N GLN A 107 -7.04 1.56 -11.35
CA GLN A 107 -6.03 0.53 -11.05
C GLN A 107 -4.77 1.11 -10.40
N ASN A 108 -4.34 2.30 -10.82
CA ASN A 108 -3.23 3.01 -10.19
C ASN A 108 -3.57 3.40 -8.75
N LEU A 109 -4.77 3.99 -8.56
CA LEU A 109 -5.22 4.40 -7.23
C LEU A 109 -5.32 3.19 -6.28
N LEU A 110 -5.84 2.06 -6.77
CA LEU A 110 -5.90 0.81 -6.00
C LEU A 110 -4.52 0.22 -5.71
N ALA A 111 -3.55 0.35 -6.63
CA ALA A 111 -2.18 -0.09 -6.39
C ALA A 111 -1.53 0.71 -5.25
N TRP A 112 -1.65 2.04 -5.26
CA TRP A 112 -1.15 2.91 -4.19
C TRP A 112 -1.85 2.63 -2.87
N PHE A 113 -3.18 2.63 -2.87
CA PHE A 113 -3.99 2.30 -1.69
C PHE A 113 -3.57 0.96 -1.08
N GLY A 114 -3.52 -0.09 -1.90
CA GLY A 114 -3.17 -1.43 -1.44
C GLY A 114 -1.75 -1.49 -0.85
N PHE A 115 -0.81 -0.72 -1.40
CA PHE A 115 0.55 -0.65 -0.87
C PHE A 115 0.60 0.09 0.47
N GLU A 116 0.03 1.29 0.53
CA GLU A 116 0.04 2.18 1.70
C GLU A 116 -0.72 1.56 2.88
N GLU A 117 -1.92 1.01 2.63
CA GLU A 117 -2.74 0.36 3.65
C GLU A 117 -2.08 -0.92 4.19
N THR A 118 -1.42 -1.69 3.30
CA THR A 118 -0.62 -2.85 3.74
C THR A 118 0.57 -2.42 4.58
N ALA A 119 1.26 -1.33 4.22
CA ALA A 119 2.37 -0.81 5.00
C ALA A 119 1.92 -0.39 6.40
N ARG A 120 0.80 0.34 6.49
CA ARG A 120 0.16 0.72 7.77
C ARG A 120 -0.14 -0.52 8.63
N LYS A 121 -0.82 -1.53 8.08
CA LYS A 121 -1.14 -2.78 8.81
C LYS A 121 0.13 -3.53 9.26
N LEU A 122 1.18 -3.57 8.45
CA LEU A 122 2.45 -4.20 8.83
C LEU A 122 3.15 -3.45 9.97
N ALA A 123 3.15 -2.11 9.92
CA ALA A 123 3.69 -1.26 10.97
C ALA A 123 2.94 -1.47 12.30
N GLU A 124 1.60 -1.55 12.27
CA GLU A 124 0.77 -1.89 13.43
C GLU A 124 1.11 -3.27 14.00
N LYS A 125 1.23 -4.30 13.15
CA LYS A 125 1.63 -5.66 13.59
C LYS A 125 3.00 -5.69 14.28
N LEU A 126 3.88 -4.73 13.98
CA LEU A 126 5.22 -4.61 14.55
C LEU A 126 5.28 -3.64 15.74
N GLY A 127 4.17 -2.98 16.07
CA GLY A 127 4.09 -2.00 17.16
C GLY A 127 4.87 -0.72 16.89
N VAL A 128 4.93 -0.28 15.62
CA VAL A 128 5.43 1.06 15.25
C VAL A 128 4.37 2.09 15.63
N ASP A 129 4.78 3.12 16.35
CA ASP A 129 3.93 4.28 16.65
C ASP A 129 4.02 5.24 15.44
N LEU A 130 2.89 5.58 14.83
CA LEU A 130 2.79 6.33 13.57
C LEU A 130 1.92 7.57 13.75
#